data_AF-A0A9Q3HV52-F1
#
_entry.id   AF-A0A9Q3HV52-F1
#
_cell.length_a   1.000
_cell.length_b   1.000
_cell.length_c   1.000
_cell.angle_alpha   90.00
_cell.angle_beta   90.00
_cell.angle_gamma   90.00
#
_symmetry.space_group_name_H-M   'P 1'
#
loop_
_entity.id
_entity.type
_entity.pdbx_description
1 polymer ?
#
loop_
_entity_poly.entity_id
_entity_poly.type
_entity_poly.pdbx_seq_one_letter_code
_entity_poly.pdbx_strand_id
1 'polypeptide(L)'
;MVGTKLEFYTAYHPQTDGIAEWMIQKMEDIISRFCAYGMEYKDYEGYTHEWVTPLNAVQLAYNTCQHPTTVKSPSLAEKGWNRLIPVDHFKKNLLNIHPTAKAFHEMRKRECDTAAKGIDEAKEYSKKRYEKTHMEPDFKEGDQVLVSTLNFDSLKGPKKIRDSFVGPLTIIKLLGKNAVEVRLTEEFSRKHQVFPVSLVKPYVSLRGIFRYPKDHK
;
A
#
# COMPACT_ATOMS: atom_id res chain seq x y z
N MET A 1 -9.98 31.80 -0.29
CA MET A 1 -9.37 30.49 -0.59
C MET A 1 -8.02 30.44 0.08
N VAL A 2 -7.82 29.52 1.02
CA VAL A 2 -6.52 29.35 1.72
C VAL A 2 -5.50 28.92 0.67
N GLY A 3 -4.32 29.53 0.62
CA GLY A 3 -3.27 29.30 -0.38
C GLY A 3 -2.61 27.91 -0.28
N THR A 4 -3.39 26.84 -0.36
CA THR A 4 -2.93 25.46 -0.34
C THR A 4 -2.39 25.05 -1.71
N LYS A 5 -1.16 24.52 -1.72
CA LYS A 5 -0.54 23.92 -2.90
C LYS A 5 -1.02 22.48 -3.06
N LEU A 6 -1.54 22.13 -4.23
CA LEU A 6 -1.92 20.76 -4.57
C LEU A 6 -0.71 20.05 -5.18
N GLU A 7 -0.33 18.91 -4.60
CA GLU A 7 0.67 18.01 -5.15
C GLU A 7 -0.06 16.77 -5.69
N PHE A 8 0.09 16.49 -6.98
CA PHE A 8 -0.53 15.32 -7.63
C PHE A 8 0.54 14.26 -7.87
N TYR A 9 0.25 13.03 -7.47
CA TYR A 9 1.13 11.89 -7.73
C TYR A 9 0.91 11.30 -9.12
N THR A 10 1.90 10.54 -9.61
CA THR A 10 1.84 9.83 -10.90
C THR A 10 0.69 8.82 -10.92
N ALA A 11 -0.07 8.78 -12.03
CA ALA A 11 -1.18 7.86 -12.19
C ALA A 11 -0.75 6.38 -12.03
N TYR A 12 -1.59 5.57 -11.38
CA TYR A 12 -1.40 4.13 -11.17
C TYR A 12 -0.15 3.73 -10.37
N HIS A 13 0.34 4.61 -9.48
CA HIS A 13 1.42 4.30 -8.54
C HIS A 13 0.93 4.33 -7.08
N PRO A 14 0.13 3.33 -6.64
CA PRO A 14 -0.46 3.27 -5.29
C PRO A 14 0.58 3.30 -4.17
N GLN A 15 1.80 2.84 -4.47
CA GLN A 15 2.93 2.84 -3.52
C GLN A 15 3.30 4.24 -3.00
N THR A 16 2.93 5.32 -3.70
CA THR A 16 3.27 6.69 -3.28
C THR A 16 2.36 7.20 -2.15
N ASP A 17 1.12 6.70 -2.04
CA ASP A 17 0.18 7.05 -0.97
C ASP A 17 -0.09 5.87 -0.02
N GLY A 18 0.93 5.03 0.18
CA GLY A 18 0.80 3.79 0.94
C GLY A 18 0.37 4.00 2.41
N ILE A 19 0.60 5.19 2.99
CA ILE A 19 0.15 5.50 4.36
C ILE A 19 -1.37 5.67 4.40
N ALA A 20 -1.95 6.44 3.47
CA ALA A 20 -3.39 6.62 3.41
C ALA A 20 -4.07 5.30 3.02
N GLU A 21 -3.53 4.57 2.04
CA GLU A 21 -4.05 3.25 1.64
C GLU A 21 -4.04 2.27 2.81
N TRP A 22 -2.93 2.19 3.56
CA TRP A 22 -2.84 1.34 4.74
C TRP A 22 -3.87 1.74 5.81
N MET A 23 -4.04 3.05 6.03
CA MET A 23 -5.03 3.56 6.99
C MET A 23 -6.46 3.20 6.57
N ILE A 24 -6.79 3.38 5.30
CA ILE A 24 -8.11 3.03 4.73
C ILE A 24 -8.36 1.54 4.92
N GLN A 25 -7.42 0.67 4.51
CA GLN A 25 -7.54 -0.78 4.69
C GLN A 25 -7.74 -1.19 6.15
N LYS A 26 -7.08 -0.52 7.09
CA LYS A 26 -7.27 -0.79 8.52
C LYS A 26 -8.64 -0.35 9.02
N MET A 27 -9.16 0.78 8.57
CA MET A 27 -10.52 1.20 8.92
C MET A 27 -11.57 0.27 8.32
N GLU A 28 -11.40 -0.14 7.07
CA GLU A 28 -12.26 -1.11 6.39
C GLU A 28 -12.29 -2.46 7.12
N ASP A 29 -11.14 -2.99 7.55
CA ASP A 29 -11.08 -4.25 8.32
C ASP A 29 -11.84 -4.14 9.65
N ILE A 30 -11.71 -3.03 10.37
CA ILE A 30 -12.42 -2.84 11.65
C ILE A 30 -13.93 -2.70 11.41
N ILE A 31 -14.34 -1.89 10.43
CA ILE A 31 -15.76 -1.67 10.08
C ILE A 31 -16.38 -2.97 9.57
N SER A 32 -15.69 -3.71 8.70
CA SER A 32 -16.17 -4.97 8.15
C SER A 32 -16.44 -6.00 9.24
N ARG A 33 -15.60 -6.07 10.27
CA ARG A 33 -15.83 -6.95 11.43
C ARG A 33 -17.05 -6.51 12.24
N PHE A 34 -17.24 -5.21 12.43
CA PHE A 34 -18.43 -4.69 13.11
C PHE A 34 -19.71 -4.98 12.31
N CYS A 35 -19.68 -4.82 11.00
CA CYS A 35 -20.83 -5.10 10.12
C CYS A 35 -21.15 -6.60 10.01
N ALA A 36 -20.12 -7.47 10.04
CA ALA A 36 -20.27 -8.92 9.98
C ALA A 36 -20.70 -9.56 11.32
N TYR A 37 -20.30 -8.98 12.45
CA TYR A 37 -20.56 -9.53 13.79
C TYR A 37 -21.34 -8.56 14.69
N GLY A 38 -22.10 -7.64 14.08
CA GLY A 38 -22.80 -6.56 14.75
C GLY A 38 -23.84 -7.01 15.77
N MET A 39 -24.34 -6.06 16.56
CA MET A 39 -25.25 -6.34 17.68
C MET A 39 -26.70 -6.64 17.28
N GLU A 40 -27.09 -6.38 16.02
CA GLU A 40 -28.41 -6.72 15.47
C GLU A 40 -28.26 -7.59 14.22
N TYR A 41 -29.20 -8.52 14.02
CA TYR A 41 -29.30 -9.31 12.79
C TYR A 41 -30.03 -8.49 11.72
N LYS A 42 -29.45 -8.28 10.53
CA LYS A 42 -30.19 -7.77 9.36
C LYS A 42 -29.82 -8.54 8.08
N ASP A 43 -30.86 -8.72 7.27
CA ASP A 43 -30.95 -9.41 5.97
C ASP A 43 -30.73 -10.94 5.93
N TYR A 44 -31.22 -11.59 4.85
CA TYR A 44 -31.16 -13.06 4.62
C TYR A 44 -29.71 -13.60 4.63
N GLU A 45 -28.74 -12.73 4.37
CA GLU A 45 -27.30 -13.05 4.37
C GLU A 45 -26.61 -12.82 5.73
N GLY A 46 -27.31 -12.25 6.73
CA GLY A 46 -26.81 -12.10 8.11
C GLY A 46 -25.86 -10.93 8.36
N TYR A 47 -25.83 -9.91 7.49
CA TYR A 47 -24.93 -8.74 7.60
C TYR A 47 -25.68 -7.46 7.97
N THR A 48 -25.11 -6.68 8.88
CA THR A 48 -25.56 -5.29 9.09
C THR A 48 -24.83 -4.36 8.14
N HIS A 49 -25.55 -3.79 7.18
CA HIS A 49 -25.00 -2.77 6.26
C HIS A 49 -24.80 -1.38 6.93
N GLU A 50 -24.86 -1.30 8.25
CA GLU A 50 -24.79 -0.06 9.01
C GLU A 50 -23.35 0.25 9.47
N TRP A 51 -22.58 0.87 8.57
CA TRP A 51 -21.17 1.22 8.81
C TRP A 51 -20.97 2.64 9.36
N VAL A 52 -22.00 3.49 9.31
CA VAL A 52 -21.93 4.89 9.77
C VAL A 52 -21.92 4.96 11.30
N THR A 53 -22.77 4.17 11.96
CA THR A 53 -22.90 4.11 13.42
C THR A 53 -21.58 3.80 14.15
N PRO A 54 -20.77 2.79 13.76
CA PRO A 54 -19.50 2.51 14.41
C PRO A 54 -18.40 3.54 14.08
N LEU A 55 -18.54 4.40 13.08
CA LEU A 55 -17.44 5.22 12.56
C LEU A 55 -16.77 6.09 13.64
N ASN A 56 -17.56 6.71 14.52
CA ASN A 56 -17.04 7.51 15.64
C ASN A 56 -16.23 6.65 16.64
N ALA A 57 -16.72 5.44 16.93
CA ALA A 57 -16.04 4.50 17.82
C ALA A 57 -14.74 3.97 17.18
N VAL A 58 -14.77 3.67 15.88
CA VAL A 58 -13.59 3.24 15.10
C VAL A 58 -12.55 4.35 15.05
N GLN A 59 -12.95 5.59 14.79
CA GLN A 59 -12.05 6.74 14.79
C GLN A 59 -11.41 6.95 16.17
N LEU A 60 -12.19 6.83 17.25
CA LEU A 60 -11.66 6.93 18.61
C LEU A 60 -10.66 5.80 18.90
N ALA A 61 -11.04 4.55 18.60
CA ALA A 61 -10.19 3.38 18.79
C ALA A 61 -8.87 3.55 18.03
N TYR A 62 -8.92 3.83 16.73
CA TYR A 62 -7.73 4.06 15.90
C TYR A 62 -6.81 5.14 16.47
N ASN A 63 -7.36 6.29 16.85
CA ASN A 63 -6.58 7.41 17.37
C ASN A 63 -5.94 7.12 18.74
N THR A 64 -6.49 6.20 19.53
CA THR A 64 -5.98 5.82 20.86
C THR A 64 -5.08 4.57 20.83
N CYS A 65 -5.17 3.75 19.79
CA CYS A 65 -4.34 2.58 19.59
C CYS A 65 -2.89 2.96 19.28
N GLN A 66 -1.93 2.25 19.86
CA GLN A 66 -0.52 2.41 19.53
C GLN A 66 -0.21 1.75 18.19
N HIS A 67 0.50 2.46 17.32
CA HIS A 67 0.92 1.90 16.04
C HIS A 67 2.31 1.30 16.16
N PRO A 68 2.60 0.15 15.50
CA PRO A 68 3.92 -0.48 15.57
C PRO A 68 5.05 0.42 15.08
N THR A 69 4.80 1.19 14.02
CA THR A 69 5.81 2.06 13.38
C THR A 69 6.19 3.26 14.24
N THR A 70 5.21 3.95 14.83
CA THR A 70 5.47 5.15 15.63
C THR A 70 5.65 4.83 17.11
N VAL A 71 5.35 3.59 17.55
CA VAL A 71 5.30 3.12 18.95
C VAL A 71 4.31 3.91 19.83
N LYS A 72 3.68 4.95 19.27
CA LYS A 72 2.76 5.90 19.92
C LYS A 72 1.45 5.92 19.17
N SER A 73 0.37 6.25 19.88
CA SER A 73 -0.94 6.46 19.29
C SER A 73 -1.01 7.79 18.54
N PRO A 74 -1.83 7.89 17.46
CA PRO A 74 -1.96 9.13 16.70
C PRO A 74 -2.36 10.33 17.56
N SER A 75 -3.32 10.17 18.48
CA SER A 75 -3.75 11.28 19.35
C SER A 75 -2.68 11.70 20.36
N LEU A 76 -1.86 10.78 20.85
CA LEU A 76 -0.70 11.11 21.69
C LEU A 76 0.38 11.83 20.88
N ALA A 77 0.62 11.41 19.64
CA ALA A 77 1.60 12.03 18.74
C ALA A 77 1.17 13.42 18.26
N GLU A 78 -0.12 13.65 18.00
CA GLU A 78 -0.68 14.93 17.54
C GLU A 78 -0.91 15.89 18.73
N LYS A 79 -1.67 15.45 19.72
CA LYS A 79 -2.22 16.29 20.80
C LYS A 79 -1.45 16.17 22.11
N GLY A 80 -0.69 15.10 22.30
CA GLY A 80 0.04 14.85 23.55
C GLY A 80 -0.75 14.12 24.62
N TRP A 81 -1.98 13.70 24.33
CA TRP A 81 -2.82 12.97 25.27
C TRP A 81 -3.84 12.11 24.52
N ASN A 82 -4.18 10.97 25.12
CA ASN A 82 -5.26 10.13 24.64
C ASN A 82 -6.55 10.49 25.38
N ARG A 83 -7.68 10.46 24.66
CA ARG A 83 -8.99 10.49 25.32
C ARG A 83 -9.16 9.24 26.16
N LEU A 84 -9.83 9.39 27.29
CA LEU A 84 -10.18 8.26 28.16
C LEU A 84 -11.26 7.43 27.48
N ILE A 85 -11.04 6.11 27.41
CA ILE A 85 -12.07 5.15 27.03
C ILE A 85 -12.65 4.46 28.27
N PRO A 86 -13.86 3.88 28.23
CA PRO A 86 -14.50 3.28 29.41
C PRO A 86 -13.61 2.28 30.16
N VAL A 87 -12.79 1.52 29.43
CA VAL A 87 -11.81 0.57 30.00
C VAL A 87 -10.77 1.26 30.89
N ASP A 88 -10.38 2.50 30.59
CA ASP A 88 -9.40 3.25 31.38
C ASP A 88 -9.96 3.68 32.73
N HIS A 89 -11.29 3.84 32.81
CA HIS A 89 -11.96 4.19 34.06
C HIS A 89 -11.86 3.06 35.08
N PHE A 90 -11.99 1.81 34.64
CA PHE A 90 -11.82 0.63 35.49
C PHE A 90 -10.36 0.32 35.82
N LYS A 91 -9.41 0.79 34.99
CA LYS A 91 -7.97 0.57 35.19
C LYS A 91 -7.32 1.56 36.14
N LYS A 92 -7.98 2.67 36.49
CA LYS A 92 -7.37 3.71 37.31
C LYS A 92 -7.85 3.67 38.76
N ASN A 93 -6.91 3.40 39.67
CA ASN A 93 -6.89 4.09 40.96
C ASN A 93 -6.14 5.43 40.77
N LEU A 94 -6.78 6.53 41.20
CA LEU A 94 -6.18 7.85 41.50
C LEU A 94 -6.06 8.91 40.39
N LEU A 95 -6.22 10.15 40.87
CA LEU A 95 -6.21 11.46 40.21
C LEU A 95 -5.18 11.60 39.08
N ASN A 96 -5.68 11.96 37.89
CA ASN A 96 -4.84 12.32 36.76
C ASN A 96 -4.64 13.85 36.76
N ILE A 97 -3.67 14.34 37.54
CA ILE A 97 -3.34 15.77 37.56
C ILE A 97 -2.69 16.12 36.23
N HIS A 98 -3.26 17.09 35.50
CA HIS A 98 -2.67 17.56 34.25
C HIS A 98 -1.27 18.14 34.53
N PRO A 99 -0.24 17.73 33.77
CA PRO A 99 1.12 18.23 34.00
C PRO A 99 1.19 19.75 33.77
N THR A 100 2.09 20.41 34.49
CA THR A 100 2.45 21.82 34.23
C THR A 100 2.91 21.97 32.78
N ALA A 101 2.70 23.14 32.16
CA ALA A 101 3.07 23.40 30.76
C ALA A 101 4.52 23.01 30.41
N LYS A 102 5.48 23.24 31.32
CA LYS A 102 6.88 22.83 31.14
C LYS A 102 7.05 21.31 31.07
N ALA A 103 6.44 20.59 32.02
CA ALA A 103 6.49 19.13 32.04
C ALA A 103 5.78 18.52 30.82
N PHE A 104 4.67 19.14 30.36
CA PHE A 104 3.98 18.74 29.14
C PHE A 104 4.85 18.94 27.90
N HIS A 105 5.57 20.06 27.79
CA HIS A 105 6.50 20.30 26.69
C HIS A 105 7.63 19.26 26.64
N GLU A 106 8.25 18.97 27.78
CA GLU A 106 9.30 17.95 27.87
C GLU A 106 8.79 16.55 27.51
N MET A 107 7.58 16.20 27.96
CA MET A 107 6.91 14.97 27.58
C MET A 107 6.69 14.92 26.07
N ARG A 108 6.07 15.95 25.47
CA ARG A 108 5.84 16.04 24.02
C ARG A 108 7.12 15.84 23.22
N LYS A 109 8.21 16.49 23.64
CA LYS A 109 9.50 16.36 22.97
C LYS A 109 9.99 14.90 22.96
N ARG A 110 9.97 14.23 24.13
CA ARG A 110 10.35 12.81 24.24
C ARG A 110 9.49 11.89 23.37
N GLU A 111 8.18 12.16 23.35
CA GLU A 111 7.22 11.39 22.55
C GLU A 111 7.48 11.55 21.05
N CYS A 112 7.71 12.78 20.58
CA CYS A 112 8.10 13.07 19.21
C CYS A 112 9.44 12.42 18.84
N ASP A 113 10.44 12.52 19.70
CA ASP A 113 11.77 11.90 19.48
C ASP A 113 11.65 10.38 19.36
N THR A 114 10.80 9.76 20.19
CA THR A 114 10.55 8.30 20.13
C THR A 114 9.83 7.92 18.84
N ALA A 115 8.81 8.67 18.45
CA ALA A 115 8.09 8.42 17.21
C ALA A 115 8.99 8.60 15.97
N ALA A 116 9.85 9.61 15.97
CA ALA A 116 10.82 9.84 14.90
C ALA A 116 11.79 8.65 14.77
N LYS A 117 12.35 8.17 15.89
CA LYS A 117 13.20 6.97 15.91
C LYS A 117 12.48 5.73 15.38
N GLY A 118 11.24 5.49 15.81
CA GLY A 118 10.45 4.35 15.33
C GLY A 118 10.18 4.41 13.82
N ILE A 119 9.93 5.61 13.28
CA ILE A 119 9.79 5.82 11.84
C ILE A 119 11.10 5.49 11.11
N ASP A 120 12.24 5.93 11.64
CA ASP A 120 13.54 5.69 11.02
C ASP A 120 13.92 4.20 11.06
N GLU A 121 13.69 3.52 12.17
CA GLU A 121 13.86 2.07 12.30
C GLU A 121 12.96 1.29 11.32
N ALA A 122 11.69 1.70 11.19
CA ALA A 122 10.76 1.08 10.25
C ALA A 122 11.16 1.31 8.78
N LYS A 123 11.70 2.49 8.46
CA LYS A 123 12.28 2.79 7.13
C LYS A 123 13.49 1.90 6.87
N GLU A 124 14.41 1.78 7.82
CA GLU A 124 15.60 0.94 7.67
C GLU A 124 15.23 -0.54 7.51
N TYR A 125 14.28 -1.03 8.30
CA TYR A 125 13.75 -2.39 8.18
C TYR A 125 13.14 -2.63 6.79
N SER A 126 12.30 -1.70 6.33
CA SER A 126 11.67 -1.76 5.01
C SER A 126 12.72 -1.76 3.89
N LYS A 127 13.75 -0.91 4.01
CA LYS A 127 14.87 -0.85 3.07
C LYS A 127 15.64 -2.17 3.01
N LYS A 128 16.07 -2.72 4.15
CA LYS A 128 16.79 -4.01 4.21
C LYS A 128 15.98 -5.15 3.58
N ARG A 129 14.67 -5.18 3.84
CA ARG A 129 13.76 -6.19 3.27
C ARG A 129 13.64 -6.03 1.76
N TYR A 130 13.47 -4.78 1.29
CA TYR A 130 13.43 -4.47 -0.12
C TYR A 130 14.72 -4.92 -0.81
N GLU A 131 15.88 -4.48 -0.34
CA GLU A 131 17.20 -4.85 -0.88
C GLU A 131 17.42 -6.38 -0.94
N LYS A 132 16.94 -7.14 0.05
CA LYS A 132 17.06 -8.61 0.04
C LYS A 132 16.23 -9.28 -1.07
N THR A 133 15.07 -8.72 -1.39
CA THR A 133 14.13 -9.31 -2.36
C THR A 133 14.20 -8.67 -3.74
N HIS A 134 14.74 -7.45 -3.82
CA HIS A 134 14.77 -6.66 -5.03
C HIS A 134 15.99 -7.03 -5.85
N MET A 135 15.74 -7.69 -6.97
CA MET A 135 16.69 -7.78 -8.07
C MET A 135 16.27 -6.77 -9.12
N GLU A 136 17.09 -5.74 -9.35
CA GLU A 136 16.95 -4.86 -10.50
C GLU A 136 17.21 -5.70 -11.75
N PRO A 137 16.23 -5.88 -12.66
CA PRO A 137 16.50 -6.51 -13.93
C PRO A 137 17.38 -5.55 -14.76
N ASP A 138 18.57 -6.00 -15.15
CA ASP A 138 19.47 -5.23 -16.01
C ASP A 138 18.94 -5.27 -17.45
N PHE A 139 17.99 -4.40 -17.75
CA PHE A 139 17.44 -4.22 -19.09
C PHE A 139 18.35 -3.30 -19.90
N LYS A 140 18.56 -3.65 -21.17
CA LYS A 140 19.27 -2.81 -22.14
C LYS A 140 18.33 -2.33 -23.23
N GLU A 141 18.69 -1.20 -23.83
CA GLU A 141 17.99 -0.71 -25.02
C GLU A 141 18.09 -1.77 -26.13
N GLY A 142 16.95 -2.11 -26.74
CA GLY A 142 16.85 -3.18 -27.74
C GLY A 142 16.48 -4.57 -27.20
N ASP A 143 16.43 -4.78 -25.88
CA ASP A 143 15.99 -6.06 -25.32
C ASP A 143 14.51 -6.32 -25.60
N GLN A 144 14.17 -7.60 -25.75
CA GLN A 144 12.78 -8.06 -25.87
C GLN A 144 12.19 -8.32 -24.49
N VAL A 145 11.03 -7.74 -24.24
CA VAL A 145 10.34 -7.83 -22.95
C VAL A 145 8.85 -8.10 -23.11
N LEU A 146 8.29 -8.65 -22.05
CA LEU A 146 6.87 -8.91 -21.87
C LEU A 146 6.29 -7.86 -20.92
N VAL A 147 5.19 -7.21 -21.32
CA VAL A 147 4.50 -6.19 -20.51
C VAL A 147 3.24 -6.79 -19.89
N SER A 148 3.02 -6.53 -18.60
CA SER A 148 1.88 -7.09 -17.85
C SER A 148 0.54 -6.53 -18.31
N THR A 149 -0.47 -7.40 -18.45
CA THR A 149 -1.84 -7.02 -18.85
C THR A 149 -2.70 -6.52 -17.70
N LEU A 150 -2.17 -6.37 -16.48
CA LEU A 150 -2.92 -5.97 -15.29
C LEU A 150 -3.73 -4.68 -15.47
N ASN A 151 -3.14 -3.66 -16.12
CA ASN A 151 -3.72 -2.33 -16.33
C ASN A 151 -4.26 -2.12 -17.76
N PHE A 152 -4.48 -3.21 -18.49
CA PHE A 152 -5.02 -3.19 -19.85
C PHE A 152 -6.51 -3.52 -19.81
N ASP A 153 -7.36 -2.49 -19.89
CA ASP A 153 -8.81 -2.65 -19.97
C ASP A 153 -9.30 -2.96 -21.39
N SER A 154 -8.46 -2.68 -22.39
CA SER A 154 -8.82 -2.71 -23.82
C SER A 154 -8.48 -4.02 -24.54
N LEU A 155 -8.06 -5.06 -23.81
CA LEU A 155 -7.71 -6.36 -24.39
C LEU A 155 -8.97 -7.21 -24.61
N LYS A 156 -9.02 -7.94 -25.72
CA LYS A 156 -10.11 -8.88 -26.03
C LYS A 156 -10.13 -10.03 -25.02
N GLY A 157 -11.34 -10.37 -24.54
CA GLY A 157 -11.60 -11.55 -23.71
C GLY A 157 -11.63 -11.28 -22.19
N PRO A 158 -12.15 -12.24 -21.40
CA PRO A 158 -12.27 -12.10 -19.95
C PRO A 158 -10.90 -12.14 -19.26
N LYS A 159 -10.72 -11.30 -18.23
CA LYS A 159 -9.47 -11.15 -17.46
C LYS A 159 -8.90 -12.46 -16.91
N LYS A 160 -9.75 -13.45 -16.64
CA LYS A 160 -9.36 -14.77 -16.11
C LYS A 160 -8.74 -15.72 -17.15
N ILE A 161 -9.02 -15.53 -18.44
CA ILE A 161 -8.62 -16.46 -19.52
C ILE A 161 -7.51 -15.85 -20.39
N ARG A 162 -7.42 -14.52 -20.45
CA ARG A 162 -6.39 -13.84 -21.25
C ARG A 162 -5.00 -14.01 -20.65
N ASP A 163 -3.98 -13.91 -21.50
CA ASP A 163 -2.59 -13.94 -21.06
C ASP A 163 -2.28 -12.79 -20.10
N SER A 164 -1.55 -13.10 -19.04
CA SER A 164 -1.13 -12.12 -18.03
C SER A 164 -0.04 -11.16 -18.54
N PHE A 165 0.58 -11.49 -19.67
CA PHE A 165 1.66 -10.74 -20.29
C PHE A 165 1.47 -10.69 -21.82
N VAL A 166 1.84 -9.56 -22.41
CA VAL A 166 1.77 -9.27 -23.85
C VAL A 166 3.17 -8.94 -24.36
N GLY A 167 3.45 -9.34 -25.60
CA GLY A 167 4.77 -9.15 -26.23
C GLY A 167 5.44 -10.48 -26.53
N PRO A 168 6.50 -10.49 -27.35
CA PRO A 168 7.70 -9.69 -27.15
C PRO A 168 7.59 -8.27 -27.72
N LEU A 169 7.85 -7.28 -26.88
CA LEU A 169 7.96 -5.89 -27.25
C LEU A 169 9.41 -5.43 -27.03
N THR A 170 9.89 -4.51 -27.86
CA THR A 170 11.27 -4.03 -27.78
C THR A 170 11.39 -2.78 -26.93
N ILE A 171 12.36 -2.74 -26.02
CA ILE A 171 12.70 -1.52 -25.27
C ILE A 171 13.33 -0.52 -26.24
N ILE A 172 12.73 0.67 -26.35
CA ILE A 172 13.28 1.80 -27.11
C ILE A 172 14.31 2.54 -26.27
N LYS A 173 13.96 2.85 -25.02
CA LYS A 173 14.76 3.67 -24.12
C LYS A 173 14.51 3.32 -22.66
N LEU A 174 15.55 3.45 -21.84
CA LEU A 174 15.41 3.35 -20.38
C LEU A 174 15.17 4.75 -19.79
N LEU A 175 14.04 4.93 -19.11
CA LEU A 175 13.67 6.17 -18.44
C LEU A 175 14.09 6.08 -16.96
N GLY A 176 15.38 6.23 -16.72
CA GLY A 176 15.98 6.05 -15.40
C GLY A 176 16.00 4.58 -14.97
N LYS A 177 16.01 4.34 -13.65
CA LYS A 177 16.07 2.98 -13.08
C LYS A 177 14.72 2.26 -12.98
N ASN A 178 13.62 3.02 -12.90
CA ASN A 178 12.32 2.47 -12.53
C ASN A 178 11.33 2.36 -13.70
N ALA A 179 11.63 2.90 -14.88
CA ALA A 179 10.72 2.89 -16.01
C ALA A 179 11.42 2.61 -17.34
N VAL A 180 10.71 1.92 -18.23
CA VAL A 180 11.17 1.57 -19.56
C VAL A 180 10.16 2.05 -20.60
N GLU A 181 10.66 2.59 -21.69
CA GLU A 181 9.89 2.98 -22.85
C GLU A 181 9.90 1.83 -23.86
N VAL A 182 8.72 1.34 -24.20
CA VAL A 182 8.53 0.12 -24.99
C VAL A 182 7.83 0.46 -26.30
N ARG A 183 8.31 -0.13 -27.40
CA ARG A 183 7.65 -0.02 -28.70
C ARG A 183 6.35 -0.82 -28.69
N LEU A 184 5.23 -0.11 -28.57
CA LEU A 184 3.90 -0.69 -28.64
C LEU A 184 3.52 -1.00 -30.11
N THR A 185 2.93 -2.18 -30.34
CA THR A 185 2.32 -2.53 -31.63
C THR A 185 1.00 -1.76 -31.82
N GLU A 186 0.48 -1.69 -33.05
CA GLU A 186 -0.73 -0.90 -33.39
C GLU A 186 -1.93 -1.22 -32.49
N GLU A 187 -2.06 -2.45 -32.00
CA GLU A 187 -3.11 -2.90 -31.07
C GLU A 187 -3.07 -2.17 -29.71
N PHE A 188 -1.91 -1.63 -29.32
CA PHE A 188 -1.69 -0.96 -28.03
C PHE A 188 -1.42 0.54 -28.17
N SER A 189 -1.57 1.13 -29.36
CA SER A 189 -1.26 2.54 -29.65
C SER A 189 -1.98 3.56 -28.74
N ARG A 190 -3.14 3.18 -28.16
CA ARG A 190 -3.91 4.02 -27.23
C ARG A 190 -3.34 4.07 -25.79
N LYS A 191 -2.36 3.23 -25.45
CA LYS A 191 -1.74 3.18 -24.12
C LYS A 191 -0.42 3.96 -24.12
N HIS A 192 -0.04 4.51 -22.97
CA HIS A 192 1.26 5.16 -22.81
C HIS A 192 2.38 4.14 -22.99
N GLN A 193 3.44 4.54 -23.70
CA GLN A 193 4.58 3.69 -24.05
C GLN A 193 5.55 3.46 -22.88
N VAL A 194 5.35 4.18 -21.76
CA VAL A 194 6.21 4.11 -20.58
C VAL A 194 5.59 3.18 -19.55
N PHE A 195 6.33 2.14 -19.19
CA PHE A 195 5.92 1.16 -18.17
C PHE A 195 6.94 1.13 -17.03
N PRO A 196 6.49 1.01 -15.77
CA PRO A 196 7.40 0.76 -14.67
C PRO A 196 8.04 -0.64 -14.82
N VAL A 197 9.30 -0.76 -14.42
CA VAL A 197 10.12 -1.99 -14.48
C VAL A 197 9.44 -3.18 -13.78
N SER A 198 8.62 -2.93 -12.77
CA SER A 198 7.84 -3.94 -12.06
C SER A 198 6.76 -4.63 -12.90
N LEU A 199 6.29 -3.98 -13.97
CA LEU A 199 5.28 -4.52 -14.89
C LEU A 199 5.91 -5.17 -16.13
N VAL A 200 7.23 -5.29 -16.18
CA VAL A 200 7.98 -5.77 -17.33
C VAL A 200 8.80 -7.00 -16.95
N LYS A 201 8.81 -8.01 -17.81
CA LYS A 201 9.62 -9.23 -17.66
C LYS A 201 10.52 -9.44 -18.87
N PRO A 202 11.76 -9.96 -18.69
CA PRO A 202 12.59 -10.34 -19.82
C PRO A 202 11.92 -11.45 -20.63
N TYR A 203 11.94 -11.34 -21.95
CA TYR A 203 11.44 -12.39 -22.84
C TYR A 203 12.51 -13.47 -23.02
N VAL A 204 12.21 -14.71 -22.62
CA VAL A 204 13.08 -15.88 -22.86
C VAL A 204 12.48 -16.73 -23.97
N SER A 205 13.17 -16.77 -25.12
CA SER A 205 12.76 -17.62 -26.25
C SER A 205 12.93 -19.10 -25.89
N LEU A 206 11.82 -19.84 -25.81
CA LEU A 206 11.79 -21.28 -25.50
C LEU A 206 12.33 -22.18 -26.63
N ARG A 207 12.99 -21.64 -27.67
CA ARG A 207 13.46 -22.38 -28.86
C ARG A 207 14.50 -23.49 -28.59
N GLY A 208 14.88 -23.77 -27.34
CA GLY A 208 15.88 -24.79 -26.99
C GLY A 208 15.44 -25.90 -26.02
N ILE A 209 14.25 -25.85 -25.41
CA ILE A 209 13.97 -26.69 -24.21
C ILE A 209 13.11 -27.94 -24.52
N PHE A 210 12.34 -27.95 -25.60
CA PHE A 210 11.56 -29.14 -26.01
C PHE A 210 12.22 -29.88 -27.18
N ARG A 211 13.25 -30.70 -26.89
CA ARG A 211 13.59 -31.83 -27.75
C ARG A 211 12.67 -32.99 -27.34
N TYR A 212 11.65 -33.29 -28.15
CA TYR A 212 10.94 -34.56 -28.05
C TYR A 212 11.95 -35.71 -28.19
N PRO A 213 11.93 -36.74 -27.32
CA PRO A 213 12.69 -37.95 -27.58
C PRO A 213 12.19 -38.55 -28.89
N LYS A 214 13.11 -38.76 -29.84
CA LYS A 214 12.80 -39.47 -31.09
C LYS A 214 12.38 -40.89 -30.72
N ASP A 215 11.22 -41.29 -31.23
CA ASP A 215 10.66 -42.63 -31.09
C ASP A 215 11.72 -43.70 -31.38
N HIS A 216 11.87 -44.65 -30.45
CA HIS A 216 12.58 -45.90 -30.70
C HIS A 216 11.71 -46.77 -31.62
N LYS A 217 12.24 -47.06 -32.81
CA LYS A 217 11.82 -48.21 -33.62
C LYS A 217 12.30 -49.50 -32.98
#